data_AF-A0A7V8Z0W7-F1
#
_entry.id   AF-A0A7V8Z0W7-F1
#
_cell.length_a   1.000
_cell.length_b   1.000
_cell.length_c   1.000
_cell.angle_alpha   90.00
_cell.angle_beta   90.00
_cell.angle_gamma   90.00
#
_symmetry.space_group_name_H-M   'P 1'
#
loop_
_entity.id
_entity.type
_entity.pdbx_description
1 polymer ?
#
loop_
_entity_poly.entity_id
_entity_poly.type
_entity_poly.pdbx_seq_one_letter_code
_entity_poly.pdbx_strand_id
1 'polypeptide(L)'
;MPETPKEKLKKMTAWSSDPVLTEAEVDELLGQSSLMDAAGLGPLDEQWTPTYDLNAAAAAGWMIKAGRASELTEVDPPGSGIMTSQVFQNCLTLARVYRAKVRMSLSVR
;
A
#
# COMPACT_ATOMS: atom_id res chain seq x y z
N MET A 1 -21.27 -3.04 -9.67
CA MET A 1 -20.92 -2.57 -8.32
C MET A 1 -19.71 -1.66 -8.48
N PRO A 2 -19.71 -0.44 -7.93
CA PRO A 2 -18.51 0.39 -7.94
C PRO A 2 -17.39 -0.29 -7.14
N GLU A 3 -16.15 -0.19 -7.62
CA GLU A 3 -14.97 -0.72 -6.95
C GLU A 3 -14.79 -0.07 -5.57
N THR A 4 -14.58 -0.89 -4.54
CA THR A 4 -14.37 -0.39 -3.18
C THR A 4 -12.95 0.15 -2.98
N PRO A 5 -12.71 1.07 -2.02
CA PRO A 5 -11.36 1.54 -1.68
C PRO A 5 -10.39 0.39 -1.36
N LYS A 6 -10.87 -0.65 -0.67
CA LYS A 6 -10.11 -1.86 -0.33
C LYS A 6 -9.67 -2.63 -1.58
N GLU A 7 -10.58 -2.86 -2.54
CA GLU A 7 -10.25 -3.54 -3.80
C GLU A 7 -9.24 -2.76 -4.63
N LYS A 8 -9.39 -1.44 -4.68
CA LYS A 8 -8.43 -0.57 -5.36
C LYS A 8 -7.05 -0.61 -4.71
N LEU A 9 -6.98 -0.58 -3.36
CA LEU A 9 -5.73 -0.73 -2.62
C LEU A 9 -5.06 -2.09 -2.91
N LYS A 10 -5.83 -3.18 -2.93
CA LYS A 10 -5.33 -4.53 -3.26
C LYS A 10 -4.68 -4.58 -4.66
N LYS A 11 -5.25 -3.88 -5.65
CA LYS A 11 -4.66 -3.77 -6.99
C LYS A 11 -3.37 -2.94 -6.99
N MET A 12 -3.35 -1.82 -6.26
CA MET A 12 -2.19 -0.92 -6.22
C MET A 12 -0.94 -1.55 -5.57
N THR A 13 -1.13 -2.47 -4.63
CA THR A 13 -0.05 -3.15 -3.87
C THR A 13 0.30 -4.54 -4.40
N ALA A 14 -0.38 -5.00 -5.47
CA ALA A 14 -0.29 -6.38 -5.94
C ALA A 14 -0.38 -7.37 -4.77
N TRP A 15 -1.43 -7.24 -3.96
CA TRP A 15 -1.51 -7.81 -2.60
C TRP A 15 -1.29 -9.33 -2.56
N SER A 16 -1.71 -10.05 -3.60
CA SER A 16 -1.62 -11.51 -3.71
C SER A 16 -0.31 -12.02 -4.32
N SER A 17 0.56 -11.14 -4.79
CA SER A 17 1.87 -11.51 -5.36
C SER A 17 2.95 -11.42 -4.30
N ASP A 18 3.86 -12.39 -4.27
CA ASP A 18 4.96 -12.39 -3.30
C ASP A 18 5.81 -11.11 -3.38
N PRO A 19 6.10 -10.47 -2.23
CA PRO A 19 5.62 -10.79 -0.88
C PRO A 19 4.13 -10.49 -0.68
N VAL A 20 3.35 -11.48 -0.22
CA VAL A 20 1.89 -11.35 -0.05
C VAL A 20 1.56 -10.43 1.11
N LEU A 21 0.48 -9.63 0.99
CA LEU A 21 -0.15 -8.90 2.09
C LEU A 21 -1.40 -9.66 2.55
N THR A 22 -1.64 -9.69 3.85
CA THR A 22 -2.86 -10.29 4.40
C THR A 22 -4.04 -9.33 4.28
N GLU A 23 -5.26 -9.85 4.40
CA GLU A 23 -6.45 -8.98 4.38
C GLU A 23 -6.47 -8.00 5.55
N ALA A 24 -6.04 -8.44 6.73
CA ALA A 24 -5.94 -7.60 7.92
C ALA A 24 -4.98 -6.43 7.70
N GLU A 25 -3.81 -6.68 7.08
CA GLU A 25 -2.86 -5.60 6.76
C GLU A 25 -3.44 -4.61 5.76
N VAL A 26 -4.21 -5.07 4.77
CA VAL A 26 -4.89 -4.17 3.82
C VAL A 26 -5.92 -3.30 4.55
N ASP A 27 -6.67 -3.87 5.49
CA ASP A 27 -7.64 -3.12 6.30
C ASP A 27 -6.97 -2.11 7.24
N GLU A 28 -5.87 -2.49 7.88
CA GLU A 28 -5.06 -1.61 8.72
C GLU A 28 -4.46 -0.44 7.92
N LEU A 29 -3.88 -0.73 6.75
CA LEU A 29 -3.34 0.30 5.85
C LEU A 29 -4.41 1.27 5.39
N LEU A 30 -5.61 0.76 5.08
CA LEU A 30 -6.74 1.58 4.69
C LEU A 30 -7.18 2.47 5.86
N GLY A 31 -7.34 1.89 7.05
CA GLY A 31 -7.69 2.63 8.27
C GLY A 31 -6.70 3.74 8.63
N GLN A 32 -5.39 3.47 8.55
CA GLN A 32 -4.32 4.46 8.78
C GLN A 32 -4.32 5.59 7.75
N SER A 33 -4.85 5.33 6.55
CA SER A 33 -4.93 6.31 5.46
C SER A 33 -6.25 7.08 5.42
N SER A 34 -7.10 6.95 6.44
CA SER A 34 -8.37 7.68 6.53
C SER A 34 -8.13 9.18 6.57
N LEU A 35 -8.82 9.91 5.71
CA LEU A 35 -8.80 11.36 5.64
C LEU A 35 -10.14 11.95 6.08
N MET A 36 -10.11 13.22 6.45
CA MET A 36 -11.35 13.97 6.62
C MET A 36 -12.09 14.03 5.30
N ASP A 37 -13.41 13.89 5.35
CA ASP A 37 -14.25 13.99 4.16
C ASP A 37 -14.47 15.44 3.71
N ALA A 38 -15.26 15.64 2.66
CA ALA A 38 -15.57 16.98 2.14
C ALA A 38 -16.39 17.85 3.11
N ALA A 39 -17.05 17.24 4.11
CA ALA A 39 -17.77 17.94 5.17
C ALA A 39 -16.87 18.28 6.36
N GLY A 40 -15.60 17.87 6.33
CA GLY A 40 -14.67 18.05 7.44
C GLY A 40 -14.92 17.09 8.60
N LEU A 41 -15.57 15.96 8.34
CA LEU A 41 -15.76 14.90 9.32
C LEU A 41 -14.60 13.91 9.25
N GLY A 42 -14.18 13.38 10.39
CA GLY A 42 -13.13 12.38 10.49
C GLY A 42 -13.68 10.95 10.63
N PRO A 43 -12.84 9.92 10.55
CA PRO A 43 -13.25 8.52 10.62
C PRO A 43 -13.93 8.08 11.92
N LEU A 44 -13.90 8.92 12.97
CA LEU A 44 -14.60 8.67 14.23
C LEU A 44 -16.03 9.23 14.24
N ASP A 45 -16.40 10.04 13.26
CA ASP A 45 -17.74 10.63 13.14
C ASP A 45 -18.68 9.66 12.40
N GLU A 46 -19.88 9.44 12.92
CA GLU A 46 -20.86 8.51 12.33
C GLU A 46 -21.33 8.93 10.92
N GLN A 47 -21.28 10.24 10.64
CA GLN A 47 -21.68 10.81 9.36
C GLN A 47 -20.52 10.89 8.35
N TRP A 48 -19.34 10.43 8.74
CA TRP A 48 -18.17 10.46 7.88
C TRP A 48 -18.37 9.64 6.62
N THR A 49 -18.10 10.27 5.48
CA THR A 49 -18.05 9.57 4.21
C THR A 49 -16.66 8.94 4.03
N PRO A 50 -16.55 7.60 3.86
CA PRO A 50 -15.26 6.91 3.77
C PRO A 50 -14.34 7.52 2.71
N THR A 51 -13.33 8.26 3.16
CA THR A 51 -12.39 9.01 2.33
C THR A 51 -10.97 8.59 2.72
N TYR A 52 -10.17 8.14 1.76
CA TYR A 52 -8.87 7.54 2.03
C TYR A 52 -7.78 8.07 1.11
N ASP A 53 -6.57 8.24 1.63
CA ASP A 53 -5.36 8.41 0.82
C ASP A 53 -4.83 7.05 0.37
N LEU A 54 -5.39 6.55 -0.75
CA LEU A 54 -4.97 5.27 -1.32
C LEU A 54 -3.51 5.25 -1.78
N ASN A 55 -2.92 6.41 -2.12
CA ASN A 55 -1.51 6.47 -2.49
C ASN A 55 -0.61 6.33 -1.26
N ALA A 56 -0.99 6.95 -0.13
CA ALA A 56 -0.28 6.78 1.13
C ALA A 56 -0.39 5.32 1.62
N ALA A 57 -1.59 4.74 1.58
CA ALA A 57 -1.81 3.33 1.92
C ALA A 57 -0.99 2.39 1.04
N ALA A 58 -0.98 2.62 -0.27
CA ALA A 58 -0.20 1.80 -1.20
C ALA A 58 1.31 1.93 -0.94
N ALA A 59 1.81 3.14 -0.68
CA ALA A 59 3.22 3.36 -0.35
C ALA A 59 3.64 2.59 0.92
N ALA A 60 2.80 2.62 1.96
CA ALA A 60 3.02 1.84 3.18
C ALA A 60 2.93 0.33 2.94
N GLY A 61 1.97 -0.15 2.13
CA GLY A 61 1.89 -1.56 1.74
C GLY A 61 3.14 -2.07 1.00
N TRP A 62 3.71 -1.27 0.08
CA TRP A 62 4.97 -1.61 -0.58
C TRP A 62 6.16 -1.61 0.39
N MET A 63 6.15 -0.79 1.44
CA MET A 63 7.18 -0.83 2.48
C MET A 63 7.12 -2.09 3.33
N ILE A 64 5.92 -2.57 3.69
CA ILE A 64 5.75 -3.86 4.40
C ILE A 64 6.30 -5.00 3.54
N LYS A 65 5.97 -5.00 2.25
CA LYS A 65 6.51 -6.00 1.29
C LYS A 65 8.04 -5.91 1.18
N ALA A 66 8.61 -4.71 1.15
CA ALA A 66 10.06 -4.55 1.17
C ALA A 66 10.67 -5.12 2.47
N GLY A 67 10.05 -4.88 3.63
CA GLY A 67 10.48 -5.48 4.90
C GLY A 67 10.54 -7.01 4.82
N ARG A 68 9.48 -7.65 4.30
CA ARG A 68 9.46 -9.11 4.07
C ARG A 68 10.53 -9.58 3.11
N ALA A 69 10.72 -8.88 1.98
CA ALA A 69 11.74 -9.23 1.01
C ALA A 69 13.17 -9.10 1.57
N SER A 70 13.39 -8.20 2.55
CA SER A 70 14.71 -8.01 3.15
C SER A 70 15.15 -9.20 4.01
N GLU A 71 14.21 -9.94 4.62
CA GLU A 71 14.51 -11.15 5.41
C GLU A 71 14.98 -12.31 4.53
N LEU A 72 14.56 -12.36 3.26
CA LEU A 72 14.85 -13.46 2.33
C LEU A 72 16.24 -13.34 1.64
N THR A 73 17.13 -12.49 2.13
CA THR A 73 18.28 -11.99 1.34
C THR A 73 19.42 -12.99 1.08
N GLU A 74 19.40 -14.23 1.56
CA GLU A 74 20.50 -15.19 1.31
C GLU A 74 20.06 -16.66 1.11
N VAL A 75 18.78 -16.94 0.91
CA VAL A 75 18.34 -18.30 0.54
C VAL A 75 17.91 -18.24 -0.92
N ASP A 76 18.81 -18.63 -1.83
CA ASP A 76 18.43 -19.06 -3.17
C ASP A 76 18.21 -20.58 -3.11
N PRO A 77 16.96 -21.08 -3.01
CA PRO A 77 16.71 -22.48 -3.28
C PRO A 77 17.08 -22.73 -4.74
N PRO A 78 17.88 -23.76 -5.06
CA PRO A 78 18.32 -24.01 -6.43
C PRO A 78 17.13 -24.04 -7.39
N GLY A 79 17.09 -23.08 -8.33
CA GLY A 79 16.07 -23.00 -9.38
C GLY A 79 15.01 -21.91 -9.23
N SER A 80 15.07 -21.06 -8.19
CA SER A 80 14.09 -19.97 -8.04
C SER A 80 14.29 -18.83 -9.05
N GLY A 81 15.54 -18.56 -9.45
CA GLY A 81 15.89 -17.52 -10.44
C GLY A 81 15.51 -16.08 -10.04
N ILE A 82 14.88 -15.89 -8.88
CA ILE A 82 14.45 -14.59 -8.36
C ILE A 82 15.48 -14.15 -7.32
N MET A 83 16.32 -13.20 -7.70
CA MET A 83 17.17 -12.51 -6.74
C MET A 83 16.28 -11.72 -5.78
N THR A 84 16.21 -12.13 -4.51
CA THR A 84 15.43 -11.49 -3.44
C THR A 84 15.80 -10.02 -3.26
N SER A 85 17.05 -9.66 -3.59
CA SER A 85 17.52 -8.27 -3.69
C SER A 85 16.79 -7.45 -4.77
N GLN A 86 16.43 -8.02 -5.91
CA GLN A 86 15.67 -7.32 -6.96
C GLN A 86 14.22 -7.08 -6.53
N VAL A 87 13.60 -8.05 -5.87
CA VAL A 87 12.24 -7.92 -5.31
C VAL A 87 12.20 -6.81 -4.27
N PHE A 88 13.18 -6.79 -3.37
CA PHE A 88 13.34 -5.72 -2.38
C PHE A 88 13.45 -4.33 -3.03
N GLN A 89 14.36 -4.18 -4.01
CA GLN A 89 14.54 -2.91 -4.72
C GLN A 89 13.30 -2.47 -5.49
N ASN A 90 12.57 -3.41 -6.09
CA ASN A 90 11.30 -3.14 -6.75
C ASN A 90 10.25 -2.62 -5.76
N CYS A 91 10.12 -3.27 -4.60
CA CYS A 91 9.19 -2.82 -3.55
C CYS A 91 9.51 -1.40 -3.06
N LEU A 92 10.79 -1.10 -2.81
CA LEU A 92 11.23 0.25 -2.44
C LEU A 92 10.94 1.30 -3.53
N THR A 93 11.13 0.93 -4.79
CA THR A 93 10.86 1.80 -5.93
C THR A 93 9.37 2.12 -6.03
N LEU A 94 8.51 1.11 -5.88
CA LEU A 94 7.06 1.30 -5.90
C LEU A 94 6.57 2.11 -4.69
N ALA A 95 7.10 1.86 -3.50
CA ALA A 95 6.82 2.68 -2.33
C ALA A 95 7.14 4.17 -2.59
N ARG A 96 8.29 4.46 -3.23
CA ARG A 96 8.68 5.83 -3.61
C ARG A 96 7.73 6.45 -4.64
N VAL A 97 7.33 5.69 -5.66
CA VAL A 97 6.40 6.16 -6.71
C VAL A 97 5.06 6.56 -6.09
N TYR A 98 4.47 5.72 -5.24
CA TYR A 98 3.19 6.04 -4.61
C TYR A 98 3.31 7.20 -3.62
N ARG A 99 4.41 7.29 -2.87
CA ARG A 99 4.66 8.44 -1.99
C ARG A 99 4.81 9.77 -2.75
N ALA A 100 5.39 9.74 -3.94
CA ALA A 100 5.49 10.93 -4.80
C ALA A 100 4.09 11.40 -5.27
N LYS A 101 3.19 10.46 -5.56
CA LYS A 101 1.81 10.77 -5.97
C LYS A 101 0.99 11.43 -4.85
N VAL A 102 1.21 11.06 -3.59
CA VAL A 102 0.59 11.74 -2.42
C VAL A 102 0.92 13.23 -2.40
N ARG A 103 2.19 13.58 -2.63
CA ARG A 103 2.64 14.98 -2.64
C ARG A 103 2.01 15.79 -3.78
N MET A 104 1.80 15.16 -4.94
CA MET A 104 1.14 15.81 -6.07
C MET A 104 -0.35 16.02 -5.83
N SER A 105 -1.05 15.08 -5.20
CA SER A 105 -2.47 15.26 -4.87
C SER A 105 -2.73 16.36 -3.84
N LEU A 106 -1.76 16.65 -2.96
CA LEU A 106 -1.85 17.72 -1.97
C LEU A 106 -1.47 19.11 -2.54
N SER A 107 -0.74 19.16 -3.66
CA SER A 107 -0.25 20.40 -4.28
C SER A 107 -1.28 21.11 -5.16
N VAL A 108 -2.50 20.58 -5.30
CA VAL A 108 -3.60 21.26 -5.97
C VAL A 108 -4.42 21.97 -4.88
N ARG A 109 -3.93 23.13 -4.45
CA ARG A 109 -4.66 24.10 -3.62
C ARG A 109 -4.40 25.50 -4.14
#